data_AF-A0A2P2CJ99-F1
#
_entry.id   AF-A0A2P2CJ99-F1
#
_cell.length_a   1.000
_cell.length_b   1.000
_cell.length_c   1.000
_cell.angle_alpha   90.00
_cell.angle_beta   90.00
_cell.angle_gamma   90.00
#
_symmetry.space_group_name_H-M   'P 1'
#
loop_
_entity.id
_entity.type
_entity.pdbx_description
1 polymer ?
#
loop_
_entity_poly.entity_id
_entity_poly.type
_entity_poly.pdbx_seq_one_letter_code
_entity_poly.pdbx_strand_id
1 'polypeptide(L)'
;MSTTIERSARLSAPVQRTRRAASARHVLGGFFLVMGGLNAGIVAADPQTYLTFADGAFWPFVTTAWRDLVMPQPHAWFLALAAGEVVLGLLLLRGGPAARMGWSGVIAFHVLLMAFGFGIWVWCLPALAFLVPAARADWPALADPPTVAAAPLVRPHVAPVVPPGVRRTTSLLASTLVLAATVLAASLYGLLAETPYRSLPEATVLGARAQDACSIVVAGLLLWLLRRPVLSTAADLARLGLLGYLAYSYLIYATGVPMNRAFLAYVVIVALSLAGLASGLVRVAARQVPDSTASPRLARGTGWMLAVTGVLFTGLWLSTLLPFALGGARPDPEGVGGTPYPVFWLDLAVVLPAIVAVGVLLLRGRPAGPPLAVVALIKIVTLFTALWAGPALALATSTEVHLGPDAVPSLLLLVASTWLVGRWLRSFPASTRQQRSPS
;
A
#
# COMPACT_ATOMS: atom_id res chain seq x y z
N MET A 1 31.95 22.10 -26.12
CA MET A 1 31.41 21.18 -25.10
C MET A 1 29.87 21.12 -25.04
N SER A 2 29.14 22.16 -25.45
CA SER A 2 27.65 22.18 -25.43
C SER A 2 26.97 21.28 -26.47
N THR A 3 27.60 21.05 -27.63
CA THR A 3 26.99 20.31 -28.76
C THR A 3 26.93 18.80 -28.57
N THR A 4 27.83 18.22 -27.77
CA THR A 4 27.90 16.76 -27.56
C THR A 4 26.85 16.26 -26.55
N ILE A 5 26.53 17.07 -25.53
CA ILE A 5 25.53 16.74 -24.50
C ILE A 5 24.11 16.84 -25.05
N GLU A 6 23.81 17.87 -25.84
CA GLU A 6 22.50 17.96 -26.50
C GLU A 6 22.28 16.82 -27.52
N ARG A 7 23.33 16.43 -28.24
CA ARG A 7 23.25 15.34 -29.23
C ARG A 7 23.05 13.99 -28.54
N SER A 8 23.71 13.74 -27.40
CA SER A 8 23.51 12.51 -26.62
C SER A 8 22.14 12.45 -25.91
N ALA A 9 21.61 13.59 -25.43
CA ALA A 9 20.27 13.69 -24.88
C ALA A 9 19.18 13.45 -25.95
N ARG A 10 19.34 14.01 -27.16
CA ARG A 10 18.41 13.79 -28.29
C ARG A 10 18.43 12.35 -28.81
N LEU A 11 19.56 11.65 -28.73
CA LEU A 11 19.68 10.24 -29.14
C LEU A 11 19.18 9.25 -28.08
N SER A 12 19.21 9.61 -26.79
CA SER A 12 18.79 8.74 -25.69
C SER A 12 17.29 8.80 -25.38
N ALA A 13 16.62 9.93 -25.65
CA ALA A 13 15.18 10.08 -25.43
C ALA A 13 14.30 9.11 -26.27
N PRO A 14 14.58 8.84 -27.56
CA PRO A 14 13.83 7.88 -28.37
C PRO A 14 13.96 6.46 -27.83
N VAL A 15 15.17 6.05 -27.43
CA VAL A 15 15.49 4.71 -26.89
C VAL A 15 14.83 4.48 -25.52
N GLN A 16 14.79 5.52 -24.67
CA GLN A 16 14.08 5.44 -23.39
C GLN A 16 12.56 5.35 -23.56
N ARG A 17 11.99 6.07 -24.55
CA ARG A 17 10.55 6.00 -24.87
C ARG A 17 10.14 4.61 -25.35
N THR A 18 10.90 3.99 -26.26
CA THR A 18 10.62 2.62 -26.74
C THR A 18 10.77 1.57 -25.65
N ARG A 19 11.77 1.67 -24.77
CA ARG A 19 11.89 0.76 -23.60
C ARG A 19 10.71 0.88 -22.63
N ARG A 20 10.24 2.11 -22.37
CA ARG A 20 9.05 2.32 -21.52
C ARG A 20 7.78 1.79 -22.16
N ALA A 21 7.62 1.97 -23.48
CA ALA A 21 6.47 1.46 -24.23
C ALA A 21 6.44 -0.09 -24.25
N ALA A 22 7.61 -0.72 -24.46
CA ALA A 22 7.73 -2.18 -24.37
C ALA A 22 7.42 -2.69 -22.94
N SER A 23 7.89 -2.01 -21.90
CA SER A 23 7.55 -2.36 -20.51
C SER A 23 6.04 -2.24 -20.24
N ALA A 24 5.42 -1.15 -20.69
CA ALA A 24 3.98 -0.93 -20.58
C ALA A 24 3.18 -2.04 -21.28
N ARG A 25 3.63 -2.51 -22.45
CA ARG A 25 3.03 -3.64 -23.15
C ARG A 25 3.04 -4.92 -22.32
N HIS A 26 4.16 -5.26 -21.67
CA HIS A 26 4.26 -6.48 -20.86
C HIS A 26 3.38 -6.41 -19.61
N VAL A 27 3.34 -5.25 -18.94
CA VAL A 27 2.45 -5.02 -17.79
C VAL A 27 0.99 -5.15 -18.22
N LEU A 28 0.61 -4.52 -19.34
CA LEU A 28 -0.75 -4.60 -19.86
C LEU A 28 -1.14 -6.02 -20.29
N GLY A 29 -0.22 -6.74 -20.94
CA GLY A 29 -0.44 -8.13 -21.31
C GLY A 29 -0.68 -9.02 -20.09
N GLY A 30 0.15 -8.86 -19.05
CA GLY A 30 -0.04 -9.56 -17.77
C GLY A 30 -1.36 -9.19 -17.09
N PHE A 31 -1.74 -7.91 -17.11
CA PHE A 31 -3.03 -7.46 -16.57
C PHE A 31 -4.22 -8.14 -17.25
N PHE A 32 -4.24 -8.22 -18.58
CA PHE A 32 -5.31 -8.87 -19.34
C PHE A 32 -5.41 -10.38 -19.08
N LEU A 33 -4.27 -11.07 -18.85
CA LEU A 33 -4.28 -12.47 -18.42
C LEU A 33 -4.95 -12.64 -17.05
N VAL A 34 -4.64 -11.76 -16.09
CA VAL A 34 -5.23 -11.79 -14.75
C VAL A 34 -6.73 -11.49 -14.81
N MET A 35 -7.15 -10.50 -15.60
CA MET A 35 -8.56 -10.16 -15.77
C MET A 35 -9.36 -11.30 -16.39
N GLY A 36 -8.81 -11.99 -17.40
CA GLY A 36 -9.45 -13.18 -17.96
C GLY A 36 -9.65 -14.28 -16.91
N GLY A 37 -8.64 -14.55 -16.07
CA GLY A 37 -8.76 -15.48 -14.96
C GLY A 37 -9.80 -15.05 -13.91
N LEU A 38 -9.86 -13.75 -13.60
CA LEU A 38 -10.82 -13.18 -12.66
C LEU A 38 -12.26 -13.30 -13.17
N ASN A 39 -12.52 -12.92 -14.43
CA ASN A 39 -13.85 -13.02 -15.05
C ASN A 39 -14.33 -14.48 -15.13
N ALA A 40 -13.44 -15.42 -15.43
CA ALA A 40 -13.75 -16.85 -15.37
C ALA A 40 -14.08 -17.32 -13.93
N GLY A 41 -13.35 -16.82 -12.93
CA GLY A 41 -13.60 -17.13 -11.52
C GLY A 41 -14.92 -16.57 -10.99
N ILE A 42 -15.24 -15.32 -11.31
CA ILE A 42 -16.49 -14.67 -10.87
C ILE A 42 -17.70 -15.40 -11.46
N VAL A 43 -17.70 -15.69 -12.77
CA VAL A 43 -18.83 -16.40 -13.38
C VAL A 43 -18.97 -17.83 -12.87
N ALA A 44 -17.86 -18.50 -12.50
CA ALA A 44 -17.91 -19.83 -11.90
C ALA A 44 -18.47 -19.81 -10.47
N ALA A 45 -18.24 -18.73 -9.72
CA ALA A 45 -18.72 -18.57 -8.35
C ALA A 45 -20.20 -18.17 -8.29
N ASP A 46 -20.59 -17.10 -9.00
CA ASP A 46 -21.97 -16.67 -9.11
C ASP A 46 -22.20 -15.84 -10.39
N PRO A 47 -22.79 -16.43 -11.45
CA PRO A 47 -23.06 -15.72 -12.70
C PRO A 47 -24.09 -14.59 -12.55
N GLN A 48 -24.91 -14.57 -11.49
CA GLN A 48 -25.92 -13.52 -11.26
C GLN A 48 -25.29 -12.17 -10.90
N THR A 49 -24.00 -12.14 -10.53
CA THR A 49 -23.22 -10.92 -10.27
C THR A 49 -23.34 -9.89 -11.41
N TYR A 50 -23.52 -10.35 -12.65
CA TYR A 50 -23.58 -9.50 -13.84
C TYR A 50 -25.00 -9.19 -14.33
N LEU A 51 -26.04 -9.61 -13.59
CA LEU A 51 -27.43 -9.47 -14.03
C LEU A 51 -27.80 -8.02 -14.39
N THR A 52 -27.40 -7.07 -13.56
CA THR A 52 -27.70 -5.64 -13.70
C THR A 52 -26.62 -4.86 -14.45
N PHE A 53 -25.60 -5.53 -14.98
CA PHE A 53 -24.42 -4.88 -15.56
C PHE A 53 -24.74 -3.93 -16.71
N ALA A 54 -25.73 -4.28 -17.54
CA ALA A 54 -26.14 -3.46 -18.68
C ALA A 54 -27.23 -2.43 -18.37
N ASP A 55 -27.78 -2.37 -17.15
CA ASP A 55 -28.93 -1.51 -16.82
C ASP A 55 -28.66 -0.02 -17.05
N GLY A 56 -27.40 0.39 -16.99
CA GLY A 56 -26.94 1.76 -17.26
C GLY A 56 -26.66 2.07 -18.74
N ALA A 57 -26.86 1.13 -19.67
CA ALA A 57 -26.51 1.31 -21.07
C ALA A 57 -27.34 2.41 -21.75
N PHE A 58 -26.70 3.15 -22.64
CA PHE A 58 -27.35 4.29 -23.33
C PHE A 58 -28.40 3.87 -24.34
N TRP A 59 -28.27 2.65 -24.88
CA TRP A 59 -29.13 2.16 -25.94
C TRP A 59 -29.96 0.95 -25.49
N PRO A 60 -31.29 0.97 -25.70
CA PRO A 60 -32.17 -0.13 -25.32
C PRO A 60 -31.77 -1.49 -25.92
N PHE A 61 -31.18 -1.51 -27.12
CA PHE A 61 -30.74 -2.77 -27.72
C PHE A 61 -29.64 -3.46 -26.89
N VAL A 62 -28.80 -2.71 -26.16
CA VAL A 62 -27.72 -3.25 -25.32
C VAL A 62 -28.31 -3.93 -24.09
N THR A 63 -29.27 -3.29 -23.42
CA THR A 63 -29.96 -3.90 -22.26
C THR A 63 -30.77 -5.13 -22.68
N THR A 64 -31.49 -5.05 -23.81
CA THR A 64 -32.24 -6.19 -24.36
C THR A 64 -31.32 -7.34 -24.75
N ALA A 65 -30.25 -7.09 -25.52
CA ALA A 65 -29.30 -8.13 -25.89
C ALA A 65 -28.59 -8.75 -24.66
N TRP A 66 -28.28 -7.96 -23.64
CA TRP A 66 -27.70 -8.47 -22.41
C TRP A 66 -28.65 -9.45 -21.70
N ARG A 67 -29.91 -9.07 -21.53
CA ARG A 67 -30.93 -9.88 -20.86
C ARG A 67 -31.31 -11.12 -21.66
N ASP A 68 -31.41 -11.00 -22.98
CA ASP A 68 -32.03 -12.02 -23.84
C ASP A 68 -31.00 -12.94 -24.52
N LEU A 69 -29.73 -12.54 -24.60
CA LEU A 69 -28.65 -13.35 -25.21
C LEU A 69 -27.56 -13.74 -24.22
N VAL A 70 -27.11 -12.81 -23.38
CA VAL A 70 -25.96 -13.04 -22.47
C VAL A 70 -26.40 -13.76 -21.20
N MET A 71 -27.37 -13.20 -20.48
CA MET A 71 -27.84 -13.74 -19.19
C MET A 71 -28.57 -15.08 -19.23
N PRO A 72 -29.12 -15.58 -20.36
CA PRO A 72 -29.62 -16.97 -20.43
C PRO A 72 -28.50 -18.01 -20.45
N GLN A 73 -27.28 -17.65 -20.88
CA GLN A 73 -26.11 -18.53 -20.92
C GLN A 73 -24.84 -17.81 -20.45
N PRO A 74 -24.81 -17.31 -19.19
CA PRO A 74 -23.76 -16.41 -18.74
C PRO A 74 -22.39 -17.09 -18.74
N HIS A 75 -22.31 -18.36 -18.32
CA HIS A 75 -21.05 -19.10 -18.34
C HIS A 75 -20.40 -19.15 -19.73
N ALA A 76 -21.17 -19.40 -20.79
CA ALA A 76 -20.62 -19.47 -22.15
C ALA A 76 -20.05 -18.12 -22.60
N TRP A 77 -20.78 -17.03 -22.39
CA TRP A 77 -20.38 -15.70 -22.80
C TRP A 77 -19.22 -15.12 -21.97
N PHE A 78 -19.22 -15.33 -20.65
CA PHE A 78 -18.14 -14.84 -19.79
C PHE A 78 -16.87 -15.68 -19.90
N LEU A 79 -16.96 -16.99 -20.17
CA LEU A 79 -15.78 -17.79 -20.52
C LEU A 79 -15.23 -17.40 -21.91
N ALA A 80 -16.10 -17.07 -22.87
CA ALA A 80 -15.67 -16.52 -24.15
C ALA A 80 -14.99 -15.15 -24.01
N LEU A 81 -15.54 -14.27 -23.15
CA LEU A 81 -14.93 -12.99 -22.79
C LEU A 81 -13.55 -13.21 -22.16
N ALA A 82 -13.47 -14.08 -21.16
CA ALA A 82 -12.21 -14.43 -20.48
C ALA A 82 -11.17 -14.98 -21.46
N ALA A 83 -11.58 -15.86 -22.38
CA ALA A 83 -10.71 -16.37 -23.44
C ALA A 83 -10.24 -15.22 -24.37
N GLY A 84 -11.12 -14.30 -24.73
CA GLY A 84 -10.78 -13.10 -25.51
C GLY A 84 -9.74 -12.23 -24.80
N GLU A 85 -9.92 -11.95 -23.52
CA GLU A 85 -8.96 -11.19 -22.71
C GLU A 85 -7.60 -11.89 -22.61
N VAL A 86 -7.61 -13.21 -22.42
CA VAL A 86 -6.38 -14.02 -22.41
C VAL A 86 -5.67 -13.94 -23.76
N VAL A 87 -6.40 -14.07 -24.88
CA VAL A 87 -5.84 -13.96 -26.23
C VAL A 87 -5.22 -12.57 -26.45
N LEU A 88 -5.91 -11.50 -26.07
CA LEU A 88 -5.37 -10.13 -26.17
C LEU A 88 -4.10 -9.97 -25.32
N GLY A 89 -4.09 -10.51 -24.10
CA GLY A 89 -2.92 -10.53 -23.23
C GLY A 89 -1.72 -11.26 -23.86
N LEU A 90 -1.95 -12.46 -24.42
CA LEU A 90 -0.92 -13.26 -25.10
C LEU A 90 -0.39 -12.57 -26.37
N LEU A 91 -1.27 -11.93 -27.15
CA LEU A 91 -0.88 -11.16 -28.34
C LEU A 91 0.07 -10.00 -27.96
N LEU A 92 -0.22 -9.28 -26.88
CA LEU A 92 0.66 -8.23 -26.36
C LEU A 92 2.02 -8.77 -25.90
N LEU A 93 2.03 -9.92 -25.21
CA LEU A 93 3.27 -10.52 -24.69
C LEU A 93 4.16 -11.10 -25.79
N ARG A 94 3.57 -11.61 -26.88
CA ARG A 94 4.31 -12.22 -28.00
C ARG A 94 5.21 -11.23 -28.74
N GLY A 95 4.85 -9.95 -28.80
CA GLY A 95 5.61 -8.93 -29.54
C GLY A 95 5.36 -8.97 -31.06
N GLY A 96 6.12 -8.15 -31.80
CA GLY A 96 6.03 -8.04 -33.27
C GLY A 96 4.62 -7.65 -33.79
N PRO A 97 4.18 -8.19 -34.95
CA PRO A 97 2.88 -7.87 -35.53
C PRO A 97 1.69 -8.32 -34.65
N ALA A 98 1.86 -9.40 -33.89
CA ALA A 98 0.85 -9.89 -32.94
C ALA A 98 0.55 -8.85 -31.84
N ALA A 99 1.59 -8.17 -31.33
CA ALA A 99 1.40 -7.11 -30.34
C ALA A 99 0.63 -5.91 -30.89
N ARG A 100 0.71 -5.63 -32.21
CA ARG A 100 -0.12 -4.59 -32.83
C ARG A 100 -1.60 -4.94 -32.77
N MET A 101 -1.93 -6.20 -33.06
CA MET A 101 -3.30 -6.72 -32.92
C MET A 101 -3.77 -6.69 -31.47
N GLY A 102 -2.89 -7.04 -30.52
CA GLY A 102 -3.18 -6.95 -29.09
C GLY A 102 -3.51 -5.51 -28.65
N TRP A 103 -2.71 -4.52 -29.06
CA TRP A 103 -2.97 -3.12 -28.76
C TRP A 103 -4.30 -2.63 -29.34
N SER A 104 -4.55 -2.91 -30.61
CA SER A 104 -5.81 -2.54 -31.27
C SER A 104 -7.01 -3.21 -30.61
N GLY A 105 -6.89 -4.49 -30.24
CA GLY A 105 -7.95 -5.25 -29.60
C GLY A 105 -8.27 -4.75 -28.19
N VAL A 106 -7.27 -4.43 -27.38
CA VAL A 106 -7.48 -3.85 -26.04
C VAL A 106 -8.13 -2.46 -26.12
N ILE A 107 -7.72 -1.64 -27.09
CA ILE A 107 -8.37 -0.33 -27.31
C ILE A 107 -9.82 -0.51 -27.76
N ALA A 108 -10.07 -1.38 -28.75
CA ALA A 108 -11.41 -1.68 -29.23
C ALA A 108 -12.30 -2.22 -28.11
N PHE A 109 -11.79 -3.13 -27.28
CA PHE A 109 -12.48 -3.66 -26.12
C PHE A 109 -12.97 -2.56 -25.17
N HIS A 110 -12.10 -1.60 -24.81
CA HIS A 110 -12.47 -0.48 -23.94
C HIS A 110 -13.48 0.46 -24.59
N VAL A 111 -13.39 0.70 -25.90
CA VAL A 111 -14.36 1.53 -26.63
C VAL A 111 -15.73 0.83 -26.66
N LEU A 112 -15.78 -0.47 -26.90
CA LEU A 112 -17.02 -1.25 -26.88
C LEU A 112 -17.64 -1.29 -25.48
N LEU A 113 -16.82 -1.39 -24.44
CA LEU A 113 -17.29 -1.41 -23.05
C LEU A 113 -18.03 -0.12 -22.68
N MET A 114 -17.68 1.02 -23.29
CA MET A 114 -18.37 2.29 -23.07
C MET A 114 -19.86 2.29 -23.48
N ALA A 115 -20.32 1.31 -24.28
CA ALA A 115 -21.74 1.15 -24.61
C ALA A 115 -22.62 0.80 -23.40
N PHE A 116 -22.02 0.25 -22.33
CA PHE A 116 -22.71 -0.21 -21.13
C PHE A 116 -23.05 0.89 -20.12
N GLY A 117 -22.74 2.15 -20.44
CA GLY A 117 -23.26 3.30 -19.69
C GLY A 117 -22.21 4.27 -19.17
N PHE A 118 -22.69 5.40 -18.62
CA PHE A 118 -21.83 6.49 -18.16
C PHE A 118 -20.86 6.06 -17.04
N GLY A 119 -21.30 5.19 -16.13
CA GLY A 119 -20.43 4.68 -15.05
C GLY A 119 -19.18 3.99 -15.58
N ILE A 120 -19.27 3.32 -16.74
CA ILE A 120 -18.15 2.64 -17.39
C ILE A 120 -17.17 3.63 -18.03
N TRP A 121 -17.64 4.80 -18.45
CA TRP A 121 -16.79 5.83 -19.04
C TRP A 121 -15.74 6.34 -18.06
N VAL A 122 -16.08 6.42 -16.77
CA VAL A 122 -15.17 6.83 -15.70
C VAL A 122 -13.92 5.93 -15.64
N TRP A 123 -14.06 4.66 -16.03
CA TRP A 123 -12.96 3.71 -16.11
C TRP A 123 -12.30 3.68 -17.49
N CYS A 124 -13.09 3.67 -18.56
CA CYS A 124 -12.58 3.53 -19.93
C CYS A 124 -11.85 4.77 -20.44
N LEU A 125 -12.27 5.99 -20.09
CA LEU A 125 -11.64 7.22 -20.60
C LEU A 125 -10.19 7.39 -20.08
N PRO A 126 -9.91 7.24 -18.77
CA PRO A 126 -8.52 7.26 -18.29
C PRO A 126 -7.69 6.11 -18.87
N ALA A 127 -8.26 4.92 -19.01
CA ALA A 127 -7.59 3.79 -19.63
C ALA A 127 -7.21 4.10 -21.08
N LEU A 128 -8.13 4.59 -21.90
CA LEU A 128 -7.89 4.97 -23.30
C LEU A 128 -6.87 6.11 -23.43
N ALA A 129 -6.92 7.09 -22.52
CA ALA A 129 -5.94 8.18 -22.45
C ALA A 129 -4.51 7.69 -22.18
N PHE A 130 -4.35 6.52 -21.55
CA PHE A 130 -3.07 5.84 -21.38
C PHE A 130 -2.74 4.89 -22.56
N LEU A 131 -3.70 4.05 -22.96
CA LEU A 131 -3.53 2.99 -23.94
C LEU A 131 -3.19 3.53 -25.33
N VAL A 132 -3.86 4.59 -25.78
CA VAL A 132 -3.66 5.14 -27.14
C VAL A 132 -2.25 5.74 -27.30
N PRO A 133 -1.75 6.60 -26.39
CA PRO A 133 -0.36 7.07 -26.47
C PRO A 133 0.66 5.94 -26.31
N ALA A 134 0.40 4.96 -25.44
CA ALA A 134 1.31 3.82 -25.24
C ALA A 134 1.42 2.96 -26.51
N ALA A 135 0.31 2.63 -27.14
CA ALA A 135 0.26 1.91 -28.41
C ALA A 135 1.01 2.66 -29.52
N ARG A 136 0.78 3.98 -29.64
CA ARG A 136 1.47 4.85 -30.61
C ARG A 136 2.98 4.89 -30.39
N ALA A 137 3.43 4.84 -29.13
CA ALA A 137 4.85 4.83 -28.80
C ALA A 137 5.51 3.46 -29.06
N ASP A 138 4.73 2.37 -29.01
CA ASP A 138 5.22 1.00 -29.16
C ASP A 138 5.21 0.52 -30.63
N TRP A 139 4.23 0.93 -31.44
CA TRP A 139 4.09 0.51 -32.84
C TRP A 139 5.34 0.67 -33.72
N PRO A 140 6.15 1.75 -33.60
CA PRO A 140 7.39 1.89 -34.35
C PRO A 140 8.42 0.81 -34.02
N ALA A 141 8.49 0.37 -32.76
CA ALA A 141 9.38 -0.71 -32.32
C ALA A 141 8.87 -2.11 -32.68
N LEU A 142 7.61 -2.21 -33.12
CA LEU A 142 6.96 -3.43 -33.58
C LEU A 142 6.99 -3.59 -35.11
N ALA A 143 7.48 -2.58 -35.85
CA ALA A 143 7.87 -2.74 -37.25
C ALA A 143 9.20 -3.52 -37.32
N ASP A 144 9.47 -4.23 -38.42
CA ASP A 144 10.64 -5.12 -38.59
C ASP A 144 11.95 -4.57 -37.97
N PRO A 145 12.78 -5.46 -37.41
CA PRO A 145 13.90 -5.04 -36.59
C PRO A 145 14.90 -4.22 -37.41
N PRO A 146 15.27 -3.00 -37.00
CA PRO A 146 16.47 -2.40 -37.52
C PRO A 146 17.66 -3.27 -37.06
N THR A 147 18.40 -3.83 -38.01
CA THR A 147 19.70 -4.46 -37.80
C THR A 147 20.67 -3.41 -37.26
N VAL A 148 20.66 -3.19 -35.94
CA VAL A 148 21.66 -2.37 -35.27
C VAL A 148 22.59 -3.32 -34.54
N ALA A 149 23.80 -3.47 -35.10
CA ALA A 149 24.92 -4.14 -34.46
C ALA A 149 25.10 -3.61 -33.04
N ALA A 150 25.08 -4.52 -32.06
CA ALA A 150 25.21 -4.19 -30.65
C ALA A 150 26.62 -3.68 -30.36
N ALA A 151 26.80 -2.36 -30.30
CA ALA A 151 27.99 -1.77 -29.71
C ALA A 151 28.01 -2.04 -28.19
N PRO A 152 29.16 -2.38 -27.60
CA PRO A 152 29.25 -2.67 -26.17
C PRO A 152 28.88 -1.42 -25.36
N LEU A 153 27.77 -1.49 -24.61
CA LEU A 153 27.38 -0.44 -23.67
C LEU A 153 28.31 -0.48 -22.45
N VAL A 154 29.44 0.21 -22.54
CA VAL A 154 30.19 0.62 -21.34
C VAL A 154 29.34 1.65 -20.61
N ARG A 155 28.63 1.22 -19.56
CA ARG A 155 27.97 2.14 -18.64
C ARG A 155 29.04 2.66 -17.66
N PRO A 156 29.37 3.97 -17.67
CA PRO A 156 30.15 4.52 -16.56
C PRO A 156 29.34 4.31 -15.28
N HIS A 157 29.94 3.60 -14.32
CA HIS A 157 29.39 3.44 -12.98
C HIS A 157 29.53 4.77 -12.24
N VAL A 158 28.65 5.71 -12.54
CA VAL A 158 28.44 6.87 -11.68
C VAL A 158 27.69 6.35 -10.47
N ALA A 159 28.38 6.21 -9.34
CA ALA A 159 27.74 5.86 -8.08
C ALA A 159 26.53 6.80 -7.88
N PRO A 160 25.32 6.28 -7.65
CA PRO A 160 24.15 7.12 -7.48
C PRO A 160 24.38 8.02 -6.26
N VAL A 161 24.49 9.32 -6.50
CA VAL A 161 24.43 10.33 -5.44
C VAL A 161 23.02 10.25 -4.86
N VAL A 162 22.84 9.50 -3.78
CA VAL A 162 21.57 9.42 -3.06
C VAL A 162 21.35 10.79 -2.42
N PRO A 163 20.35 11.58 -2.85
CA PRO A 163 20.11 12.88 -2.24
C PRO A 163 19.76 12.66 -0.75
N PRO A 164 20.33 13.44 0.18
CA PRO A 164 20.19 13.22 1.62
C PRO A 164 18.78 13.54 2.17
N GLY A 165 17.77 13.67 1.31
CA GLY A 165 16.41 13.98 1.69
C GLY A 165 15.38 13.80 0.58
N VAL A 166 14.13 13.63 0.97
CA VAL A 166 12.97 13.49 0.07
C VAL A 166 12.36 14.86 -0.15
N ARG A 167 12.33 15.34 -1.40
CA ARG A 167 11.64 16.59 -1.74
C ARG A 167 10.13 16.39 -1.63
N ARG A 168 9.46 17.35 -1.00
CA ARG A 168 8.00 17.39 -0.92
C ARG A 168 7.43 17.73 -2.29
N THR A 169 6.93 16.73 -3.00
CA THR A 169 6.20 16.92 -4.26
C THR A 169 4.76 17.38 -3.99
N THR A 170 4.10 17.92 -5.01
CA THR A 170 2.68 18.29 -4.96
C THR A 170 1.79 17.09 -4.65
N SER A 171 2.06 15.94 -5.27
CA SER A 171 1.35 14.68 -5.00
C SER A 171 1.53 14.22 -3.54
N LEU A 172 2.75 14.26 -3.01
CA LEU A 172 3.00 13.89 -1.61
C LEU A 172 2.26 14.82 -0.63
N LEU A 173 2.28 16.13 -0.90
CA LEU A 173 1.55 17.10 -0.09
C LEU A 173 0.04 16.88 -0.17
N ALA A 174 -0.53 16.79 -1.38
CA ALA A 174 -1.95 16.61 -1.60
C ALA A 174 -2.47 15.31 -0.96
N SER A 175 -1.78 14.19 -1.18
CA SER A 175 -2.14 12.91 -0.55
C SER A 175 -2.09 12.96 0.97
N THR A 176 -1.12 13.67 1.56
CA THR A 176 -1.03 13.80 3.02
C THR A 176 -2.09 14.75 3.59
N LEU A 177 -2.45 15.82 2.88
CA LEU A 177 -3.53 16.72 3.26
C LEU A 177 -4.88 15.99 3.25
N VAL A 178 -5.17 15.24 2.18
CA VAL A 178 -6.38 14.42 2.08
C VAL A 178 -6.38 13.38 3.19
N LEU A 179 -5.29 12.62 3.35
CA LEU A 179 -5.16 11.62 4.41
C LEU A 179 -5.41 12.22 5.80
N ALA A 180 -4.76 13.34 6.14
CA ALA A 180 -4.91 13.98 7.45
C ALA A 180 -6.34 14.50 7.68
N ALA A 181 -6.96 15.10 6.67
CA ALA A 181 -8.35 15.56 6.76
C ALA A 181 -9.32 14.39 6.94
N THR A 182 -9.12 13.28 6.20
CA THR A 182 -9.95 12.08 6.30
C THR A 182 -9.76 11.39 7.66
N VAL A 183 -8.53 11.28 8.17
CA VAL A 183 -8.24 10.77 9.52
C VAL A 183 -8.96 11.61 10.57
N LEU A 184 -8.83 12.95 10.49
CA LEU A 184 -9.50 13.85 11.43
C LEU A 184 -11.02 13.67 11.40
N ALA A 185 -11.63 13.62 10.22
CA ALA A 185 -13.08 13.42 10.09
C ALA A 185 -13.53 12.07 10.67
N ALA A 186 -12.80 10.99 10.36
CA ALA A 186 -13.11 9.65 10.85
C ALA A 186 -12.95 9.52 12.38
N SER A 187 -11.87 10.08 12.94
CA SER A 187 -11.62 10.05 14.39
C SER A 187 -12.57 10.96 15.15
N LEU A 188 -12.92 12.13 14.63
CA LEU A 188 -13.96 12.98 15.24
C LEU A 188 -15.33 12.30 15.22
N TYR A 189 -15.67 11.58 14.14
CA TYR A 189 -16.88 10.76 14.12
C TYR A 189 -16.85 9.67 15.21
N GLY A 190 -15.74 8.95 15.37
CA GLY A 190 -15.56 7.93 16.40
C GLY A 190 -15.63 8.46 17.85
N LEU A 191 -15.20 9.70 18.06
CA LEU A 191 -15.19 10.35 19.38
C LEU A 191 -16.51 11.05 19.73
N LEU A 192 -17.19 11.65 18.75
CA LEU A 192 -18.32 12.55 18.99
C LEU A 192 -19.69 11.96 18.64
N ALA A 193 -19.76 10.93 17.80
CA ALA A 193 -21.04 10.29 17.51
C ALA A 193 -21.54 9.48 18.72
N GLU A 194 -22.86 9.33 18.84
CA GLU A 194 -23.48 8.62 19.98
C GLU A 194 -23.12 7.13 20.02
N THR A 195 -23.17 6.44 18.86
CA THR A 195 -22.95 4.99 18.78
C THR A 195 -22.07 4.55 17.58
N PRO A 196 -20.87 5.15 17.36
CA PRO A 196 -20.01 4.84 16.21
C PRO A 196 -19.43 3.42 16.27
N TYR A 197 -19.32 2.87 17.49
CA TYR A 197 -18.77 1.55 17.83
C TYR A 197 -19.84 0.64 18.44
N ARG A 198 -21.10 0.78 18.01
CA ARG A 198 -22.23 -0.06 18.47
C ARG A 198 -21.85 -1.54 18.47
N SER A 199 -22.46 -2.36 19.34
CA SER A 199 -22.26 -3.82 19.38
C SER A 199 -20.82 -4.32 19.66
N LEU A 200 -19.85 -3.42 19.90
CA LEU A 200 -18.53 -3.80 20.40
C LEU A 200 -18.53 -3.84 21.93
N PRO A 201 -17.75 -4.75 22.55
CA PRO A 201 -17.52 -4.75 24.00
C PRO A 201 -16.95 -3.40 24.47
N GLU A 202 -17.30 -2.98 25.70
CA GLU A 202 -16.88 -1.68 26.24
C GLU A 202 -15.36 -1.49 26.24
N ALA A 203 -14.60 -2.54 26.56
CA ALA A 203 -13.14 -2.52 26.50
C ALA A 203 -12.61 -2.24 25.08
N THR A 204 -13.24 -2.81 24.05
CA THR A 204 -12.90 -2.56 22.64
C THR A 204 -13.29 -1.14 22.22
N VAL A 205 -14.43 -0.63 22.69
CA VAL A 205 -14.86 0.75 22.45
C VAL A 205 -13.86 1.75 23.04
N LEU A 206 -13.38 1.51 24.26
CA LEU A 206 -12.36 2.33 24.90
C LEU A 206 -11.05 2.31 24.09
N GLY A 207 -10.61 1.12 23.65
CA GLY A 207 -9.44 0.96 22.77
C GLY A 207 -9.59 1.70 21.43
N ALA A 208 -10.77 1.64 20.81
CA ALA A 208 -11.06 2.37 19.57
C ALA A 208 -11.00 3.89 19.78
N ARG A 209 -11.63 4.42 20.84
CA ARG A 209 -11.56 5.85 21.15
C ARG A 209 -10.13 6.33 21.44
N ALA A 210 -9.34 5.52 22.14
CA ALA A 210 -7.92 5.79 22.37
C ALA A 210 -7.12 5.81 21.06
N GLN A 211 -7.42 4.88 20.13
CA GLN A 211 -6.86 4.88 18.79
C GLN A 211 -7.27 6.12 17.98
N ASP A 212 -8.51 6.60 18.08
CA ASP A 212 -8.97 7.82 17.40
C ASP A 212 -8.19 9.05 17.87
N ALA A 213 -8.03 9.21 19.18
CA ALA A 213 -7.26 10.31 19.74
C ALA A 213 -5.79 10.27 19.27
N CYS A 214 -5.19 9.08 19.27
CA CYS A 214 -3.82 8.88 18.76
C CYS A 214 -3.73 9.18 17.26
N SER A 215 -4.72 8.77 16.46
CA SER A 215 -4.76 9.00 15.02
C SER A 215 -4.83 10.49 14.66
N ILE A 216 -5.55 11.30 15.45
CA ILE A 216 -5.56 12.76 15.31
C ILE A 216 -4.15 13.34 15.53
N VAL A 217 -3.44 12.90 16.57
CA VAL A 217 -2.06 13.32 16.83
C VAL A 217 -1.14 12.93 15.67
N VAL A 218 -1.29 11.70 15.16
CA VAL A 218 -0.51 11.21 14.01
C VAL A 218 -0.77 12.04 12.75
N ALA A 219 -2.02 12.40 12.46
CA ALA A 219 -2.36 13.30 11.35
C ALA A 219 -1.68 14.67 11.50
N GLY A 220 -1.69 15.24 12.72
CA GLY A 220 -0.98 16.48 13.04
C GLY A 220 0.54 16.38 12.83
N LEU A 221 1.16 15.27 13.25
CA LEU A 221 2.58 15.00 13.05
C LEU A 221 2.95 14.85 11.57
N LEU A 222 2.13 14.16 10.77
CA LEU A 222 2.34 14.06 9.33
C LEU A 222 2.34 15.45 8.67
N LEU A 223 1.35 16.29 9.00
CA LEU A 223 1.30 17.68 8.51
C LEU A 223 2.51 18.49 8.97
N TRP A 224 2.95 18.32 10.23
CA TRP A 224 4.12 18.98 10.78
C TRP A 224 5.41 18.62 10.03
N LEU A 225 5.63 17.33 9.74
CA LEU A 225 6.80 16.86 8.99
C LEU A 225 6.86 17.47 7.58
N LEU A 226 5.71 17.62 6.93
CA LEU A 226 5.61 18.21 5.60
C LEU A 226 5.65 19.74 5.57
N ARG A 227 5.76 20.45 6.70
CA ARG A 227 5.99 21.91 6.69
C ARG A 227 7.31 22.28 6.02
N ARG A 228 8.30 21.38 6.07
CA ARG A 228 9.61 21.55 5.43
C ARG A 228 9.53 21.11 3.96
N PRO A 229 10.12 21.87 3.01
CA PRO A 229 10.09 21.51 1.59
C PRO A 229 10.96 20.27 1.27
N VAL A 230 11.92 19.95 2.14
CA VAL A 230 12.78 18.78 2.04
C VAL A 230 12.73 18.06 3.39
N LEU A 231 12.31 16.79 3.37
CA LEU A 231 12.35 15.92 4.53
C LEU A 231 13.74 15.32 4.63
N SER A 232 14.33 15.33 5.83
CA SER A 232 15.52 14.52 6.11
C SER A 232 15.19 13.04 6.02
N THR A 233 16.20 12.18 5.87
CA THR A 233 16.02 10.72 5.92
C THR A 233 15.28 10.28 7.17
N ALA A 234 15.66 10.79 8.34
CA ALA A 234 14.99 10.49 9.60
C ALA A 234 13.51 10.91 9.60
N ALA A 235 13.19 12.10 9.08
CA ALA A 235 11.82 12.60 8.99
C ALA A 235 10.96 11.78 8.03
N ASP A 236 11.51 11.35 6.89
CA ASP A 236 10.79 10.50 5.94
C ASP A 236 10.60 9.08 6.47
N LEU A 237 11.60 8.47 7.14
CA LEU A 237 11.43 7.19 7.82
C LEU A 237 10.38 7.27 8.94
N ALA A 238 10.34 8.39 9.67
CA ALA A 238 9.29 8.65 10.66
C ALA A 238 7.91 8.73 10.02
N ARG A 239 7.79 9.48 8.90
CA ARG A 239 6.57 9.52 8.11
C ARG A 239 6.12 8.12 7.67
N LEU A 240 7.04 7.26 7.20
CA LEU A 240 6.70 5.88 6.82
C LEU A 240 6.20 5.05 8.01
N GLY A 241 6.81 5.17 9.19
CA GLY A 241 6.31 4.53 10.41
C GLY A 241 4.89 4.97 10.79
N LEU A 242 4.62 6.27 10.72
CA LEU A 242 3.28 6.84 10.95
C LEU A 242 2.24 6.36 9.93
N LEU A 243 2.63 6.23 8.65
CA LEU A 243 1.77 5.64 7.64
C LEU A 243 1.51 4.15 7.90
N GLY A 244 2.50 3.41 8.39
CA GLY A 244 2.34 2.02 8.80
C GLY A 244 1.37 1.85 9.98
N TYR A 245 1.38 2.79 10.92
CA TYR A 245 0.38 2.85 11.99
C TYR A 245 -1.02 3.09 11.43
N LEU A 246 -1.23 4.14 10.61
CA LEU A 246 -2.54 4.44 10.03
C LEU A 246 -3.07 3.29 9.17
N ALA A 247 -2.21 2.68 8.34
CA ALA A 247 -2.59 1.53 7.53
C ALA A 247 -3.11 0.38 8.40
N TYR A 248 -2.39 0.05 9.46
CA TYR A 248 -2.76 -1.02 10.39
C TYR A 248 -4.05 -0.69 11.16
N SER A 249 -4.11 0.48 11.80
CA SER A 249 -5.24 0.92 12.63
C SER A 249 -6.54 1.03 11.85
N TYR A 250 -6.49 1.51 10.60
CA TYR A 250 -7.69 1.62 9.77
C TYR A 250 -8.04 0.33 9.01
N LEU A 251 -7.10 -0.61 8.83
CA LEU A 251 -7.45 -1.98 8.45
C LEU A 251 -8.23 -2.68 9.57
N ILE A 252 -7.87 -2.46 10.84
CA ILE A 252 -8.67 -2.92 11.98
C ILE A 252 -10.08 -2.35 11.90
N TYR A 253 -10.25 -1.05 11.66
CA TYR A 253 -11.58 -0.46 11.53
C TYR A 253 -12.36 -0.99 10.34
N ALA A 254 -11.72 -1.08 9.17
CA ALA A 254 -12.36 -1.58 7.96
C ALA A 254 -12.82 -3.03 8.05
N THR A 255 -12.23 -3.84 8.94
CA THR A 255 -12.51 -5.29 9.05
C THR A 255 -13.05 -5.74 10.40
N GLY A 256 -13.11 -4.88 11.41
CA GLY A 256 -13.60 -5.24 12.75
C GLY A 256 -14.51 -4.23 13.42
N VAL A 257 -14.75 -3.05 12.85
CA VAL A 257 -15.80 -2.14 13.33
C VAL A 257 -17.08 -2.40 12.51
N PRO A 258 -18.27 -2.47 13.15
CA PRO A 258 -19.50 -2.62 12.39
C PRO A 258 -19.69 -1.48 11.41
N MET A 259 -20.30 -1.78 10.25
CA MET A 259 -20.54 -0.80 9.19
C MET A 259 -21.18 0.47 9.75
N ASN A 260 -20.57 1.61 9.49
CA ASN A 260 -20.99 2.93 9.97
C ASN A 260 -20.77 4.00 8.89
N ARG A 261 -21.18 5.26 9.17
CA ARG A 261 -21.11 6.35 8.19
C ARG A 261 -19.67 6.74 7.80
N ALA A 262 -18.68 6.37 8.59
CA ALA A 262 -17.27 6.67 8.34
C ALA A 262 -16.54 5.58 7.54
N PHE A 263 -17.22 4.50 7.13
CA PHE A 263 -16.57 3.37 6.44
C PHE A 263 -15.75 3.79 5.21
N LEU A 264 -16.28 4.64 4.33
CA LEU A 264 -15.54 5.11 3.16
C LEU A 264 -14.30 5.94 3.53
N ALA A 265 -14.35 6.65 4.66
CA ALA A 265 -13.18 7.36 5.18
C ALA A 265 -12.09 6.35 5.59
N TYR A 266 -12.45 5.24 6.22
CA TYR A 266 -11.50 4.17 6.57
C TYR A 266 -10.81 3.61 5.31
N VAL A 267 -11.58 3.34 4.24
CA VAL A 267 -11.06 2.84 2.96
C VAL A 267 -10.06 3.83 2.33
N VAL A 268 -10.39 5.12 2.30
CA VAL A 268 -9.49 6.15 1.77
C VAL A 268 -8.19 6.23 2.59
N ILE A 269 -8.29 6.17 3.91
CA ILE A 269 -7.13 6.19 4.81
C ILE A 269 -6.24 4.98 4.57
N VAL A 270 -6.81 3.78 4.48
CA VAL A 270 -6.07 2.55 4.15
C VAL A 270 -5.38 2.68 2.79
N ALA A 271 -6.10 3.12 1.75
CA ALA A 271 -5.55 3.24 0.41
C ALA A 271 -4.36 4.22 0.35
N LEU A 272 -4.52 5.43 0.90
CA LEU A 272 -3.49 6.46 0.88
C LEU A 272 -2.29 6.11 1.76
N SER A 273 -2.53 5.54 2.95
CA SER A 273 -1.47 5.14 3.87
C SER A 273 -0.65 3.97 3.33
N LEU A 274 -1.30 2.94 2.78
CA LEU A 274 -0.61 1.81 2.12
C LEU A 274 0.14 2.24 0.87
N ALA A 275 -0.44 3.08 0.01
CA ALA A 275 0.24 3.57 -1.19
C ALA A 275 1.49 4.39 -0.83
N GLY A 276 1.38 5.27 0.18
CA GLY A 276 2.49 6.07 0.68
C GLY A 276 3.58 5.23 1.36
N LEU A 277 3.18 4.20 2.12
CA LEU A 277 4.08 3.24 2.75
C LEU A 277 4.81 2.41 1.68
N ALA A 278 4.08 1.79 0.76
CA ALA A 278 4.62 0.98 -0.33
C ALA A 278 5.64 1.76 -1.18
N SER A 279 5.31 3.01 -1.54
CA SER A 279 6.24 3.90 -2.25
C SER A 279 7.53 4.15 -1.47
N GLY A 280 7.46 4.21 -0.13
CA GLY A 280 8.63 4.31 0.74
C GLY A 280 9.42 3.01 0.84
N LEU A 281 8.74 1.89 1.01
CA LEU A 281 9.38 0.56 1.10
C LEU A 281 10.09 0.19 -0.20
N VAL A 282 9.52 0.52 -1.37
CA VAL A 282 10.18 0.37 -2.67
C VAL A 282 11.48 1.18 -2.73
N ARG A 283 11.48 2.42 -2.20
CA ARG A 283 12.69 3.26 -2.14
C ARG A 283 13.77 2.63 -1.24
N VAL A 284 13.37 2.08 -0.10
CA VAL A 284 14.29 1.35 0.81
C VAL A 284 14.86 0.10 0.12
N ALA A 285 14.00 -0.72 -0.50
CA ALA A 285 14.41 -1.93 -1.21
C ALA A 285 15.34 -1.63 -2.39
N ALA A 286 15.08 -0.53 -3.12
CA ALA A 286 15.91 -0.04 -4.21
C ALA A 286 17.21 0.64 -3.74
N ARG A 287 17.51 0.63 -2.43
CA ARG A 287 18.71 1.25 -1.82
C ARG A 287 18.86 2.74 -2.13
N GLN A 288 17.74 3.45 -2.18
CA GLN A 288 17.70 4.90 -2.40
C GLN A 288 17.58 5.67 -1.08
N VAL A 289 18.04 5.07 0.02
CA VAL A 289 18.08 5.66 1.36
C VAL A 289 19.53 5.65 1.83
N PRO A 290 20.05 6.76 2.40
CA PRO A 290 21.41 6.79 2.92
C PRO A 290 21.68 5.71 3.97
N ASP A 291 22.92 5.22 3.99
CA ASP A 291 23.35 4.25 5.00
C ASP A 291 23.33 4.86 6.41
N SER A 292 23.06 4.01 7.39
CA SER A 292 23.04 4.35 8.81
C SER A 292 24.44 4.21 9.42
N THR A 293 24.83 5.14 10.29
CA THR A 293 26.06 5.08 11.09
C THR A 293 25.87 4.32 12.41
N ALA A 294 24.75 3.58 12.56
CA ALA A 294 24.44 2.83 13.76
C ALA A 294 25.51 1.79 14.09
N SER A 295 25.82 1.65 15.38
CA SER A 295 26.80 0.66 15.83
C SER A 295 26.28 -0.78 15.64
N PRO A 296 27.17 -1.77 15.43
CA PRO A 296 26.78 -3.17 15.33
C PRO A 296 26.06 -3.71 16.57
N ARG A 297 26.28 -3.10 17.75
CA ARG A 297 25.58 -3.45 18.99
C ARG A 297 24.12 -3.00 18.96
N LEU A 298 23.86 -1.77 18.51
CA LEU A 298 22.49 -1.24 18.35
C LEU A 298 21.71 -2.06 17.32
N ALA A 299 22.35 -2.39 16.19
CA ALA A 299 21.75 -3.23 15.16
C ALA A 299 21.38 -4.63 15.69
N ARG A 300 22.31 -5.32 16.36
CA ARG A 300 22.05 -6.67 16.91
C ARG A 300 21.01 -6.66 18.03
N GLY A 301 21.09 -5.71 18.96
CA GLY A 301 20.13 -5.58 20.06
C GLY A 301 18.71 -5.32 19.54
N THR A 302 18.56 -4.38 18.61
CA THR A 302 17.26 -4.10 17.95
C THR A 302 16.77 -5.33 17.17
N GLY A 303 17.68 -5.99 16.45
CA GLY A 303 17.36 -7.16 15.63
C GLY A 303 16.79 -8.32 16.46
N TRP A 304 17.45 -8.66 17.56
CA TRP A 304 16.97 -9.69 18.49
C TRP A 304 15.66 -9.29 19.17
N MET A 305 15.55 -8.03 19.63
CA MET A 305 14.31 -7.54 20.24
C MET A 305 13.13 -7.71 19.29
N LEU A 306 13.23 -7.23 18.04
CA LEU A 306 12.17 -7.35 17.05
C LEU A 306 11.83 -8.82 16.73
N ALA A 307 12.84 -9.67 16.53
CA ALA A 307 12.63 -11.09 16.23
C ALA A 307 11.94 -11.82 17.40
N VAL A 308 12.42 -11.64 18.63
CA VAL A 308 11.85 -12.26 19.83
C VAL A 308 10.42 -11.76 20.07
N THR A 309 10.18 -10.45 20.02
CA THR A 309 8.83 -9.89 20.18
C THR A 309 7.88 -10.45 19.12
N GLY A 310 8.29 -10.50 17.85
CA GLY A 310 7.45 -11.04 16.78
C GLY A 310 7.08 -12.52 17.00
N VAL A 311 8.05 -13.34 17.43
CA VAL A 311 7.81 -14.76 17.74
C VAL A 311 6.92 -14.93 18.97
N LEU A 312 7.16 -14.18 20.05
CA LEU A 312 6.35 -14.28 21.27
C LEU A 312 4.89 -13.86 21.04
N PHE A 313 4.64 -12.76 20.33
CA PHE A 313 3.27 -12.35 19.98
C PHE A 313 2.60 -13.33 19.01
N THR A 314 3.37 -13.96 18.11
CA THR A 314 2.85 -15.03 17.25
C THR A 314 2.39 -16.21 18.10
N GLY A 315 3.22 -16.64 19.06
CA GLY A 315 2.87 -17.67 20.03
C GLY A 315 1.65 -17.29 20.88
N LEU A 316 1.54 -16.03 21.30
CA LEU A 316 0.40 -15.51 22.06
C LEU A 316 -0.90 -15.63 21.24
N TRP A 317 -0.93 -15.15 20.00
CA TRP A 317 -2.11 -15.26 19.14
C TRP A 317 -2.45 -16.71 18.80
N LEU A 318 -1.45 -17.55 18.53
CA LEU A 318 -1.67 -18.97 18.29
C LEU A 318 -2.18 -19.70 19.53
N SER A 319 -1.80 -19.29 20.75
CA SER A 319 -2.31 -19.87 21.99
C SER A 319 -3.81 -19.64 22.19
N THR A 320 -4.35 -18.56 21.62
CA THR A 320 -5.80 -18.27 21.62
C THR A 320 -6.53 -18.99 20.48
N LEU A 321 -5.92 -19.06 19.28
CA LEU A 321 -6.57 -19.57 18.08
C LEU A 321 -6.49 -21.10 17.90
N LEU A 322 -5.38 -21.73 18.30
CA LEU A 322 -5.19 -23.18 18.18
C LEU A 322 -6.21 -23.99 18.98
N PRO A 323 -6.54 -23.63 20.25
CA PRO A 323 -7.58 -24.34 20.99
C PRO A 323 -8.91 -24.36 20.24
N PHE A 324 -9.34 -23.22 19.67
CA PHE A 324 -10.55 -23.14 18.87
C PHE A 324 -10.47 -24.01 17.61
N ALA A 325 -9.35 -23.96 16.88
CA ALA A 325 -9.12 -24.78 15.70
C ALA A 325 -9.15 -26.30 15.99
N LEU A 326 -8.89 -26.70 17.23
CA LEU A 326 -8.87 -28.08 17.71
C LEU A 326 -10.18 -28.49 18.43
N GLY A 327 -11.26 -27.71 18.28
CA GLY A 327 -12.57 -28.04 18.84
C GLY A 327 -12.84 -27.46 20.24
N GLY A 328 -11.99 -26.56 20.71
CA GLY A 328 -12.19 -25.80 21.96
C GLY A 328 -13.21 -24.66 21.84
N ALA A 329 -13.34 -23.89 22.91
CA ALA A 329 -14.23 -22.73 22.96
C ALA A 329 -13.83 -21.64 21.95
N ARG A 330 -14.79 -20.77 21.61
CA ARG A 330 -14.55 -19.60 20.75
C ARG A 330 -13.49 -18.68 21.38
N PRO A 331 -12.64 -18.04 20.56
CA PRO A 331 -11.63 -17.13 21.06
C PRO A 331 -12.28 -15.86 21.63
N ASP A 332 -11.71 -15.34 22.71
CA ASP A 332 -12.02 -14.02 23.27
C ASP A 332 -10.76 -13.14 23.17
N PRO A 333 -10.80 -11.99 22.47
CA PRO A 333 -11.96 -11.41 21.78
C PRO A 333 -12.34 -12.10 20.47
N GLU A 334 -13.64 -12.15 20.20
CA GLU A 334 -14.22 -12.49 18.89
C GLU A 334 -14.48 -11.21 18.07
N GLY A 335 -14.49 -11.31 16.74
CA GLY A 335 -14.94 -10.20 15.89
C GLY A 335 -16.46 -10.04 15.88
N VAL A 336 -16.92 -8.90 15.38
CA VAL A 336 -18.35 -8.55 15.29
C VAL A 336 -19.13 -9.65 14.56
N GLY A 337 -20.20 -10.15 15.17
CA GLY A 337 -21.06 -11.15 14.55
C GLY A 337 -20.37 -12.50 14.28
N GLY A 338 -19.28 -12.80 15.00
CA GLY A 338 -18.54 -14.06 14.84
C GLY A 338 -17.48 -14.03 13.74
N THR A 339 -17.15 -12.86 13.19
CA THR A 339 -16.04 -12.73 12.23
C THR A 339 -14.69 -12.91 12.93
N PRO A 340 -13.61 -13.19 12.19
CA PRO A 340 -12.26 -13.16 12.76
C PRO A 340 -11.97 -11.80 13.39
N TYR A 341 -11.45 -11.80 14.63
CA TYR A 341 -10.98 -10.58 15.25
C TYR A 341 -9.82 -9.99 14.43
N PRO A 342 -9.89 -8.72 14.00
CA PRO A 342 -9.00 -8.19 12.96
C PRO A 342 -7.52 -8.23 13.33
N VAL A 343 -7.19 -8.03 14.61
CA VAL A 343 -5.81 -8.04 15.10
C VAL A 343 -5.15 -9.39 14.86
N PHE A 344 -5.83 -10.49 15.15
CA PHE A 344 -5.26 -11.84 15.02
C PHE A 344 -4.74 -12.11 13.62
N TRP A 345 -5.57 -11.91 12.60
CA TRP A 345 -5.17 -12.23 11.23
C TRP A 345 -4.19 -11.21 10.67
N LEU A 346 -4.35 -9.91 10.97
CA LEU A 346 -3.41 -8.88 10.52
C LEU A 346 -2.01 -9.12 11.08
N ASP A 347 -1.94 -9.49 12.35
CA ASP A 347 -0.66 -9.73 13.01
C ASP A 347 0.01 -10.99 12.50
N LEU A 348 -0.72 -12.11 12.42
CA LEU A 348 -0.17 -13.39 11.98
C LEU A 348 0.19 -13.40 10.49
N ALA A 349 -0.61 -12.76 9.63
CA ALA A 349 -0.40 -12.79 8.19
C ALA A 349 0.61 -11.74 7.71
N VAL A 350 0.71 -10.59 8.40
CA VAL A 350 1.43 -9.43 7.87
C VAL A 350 2.42 -8.85 8.88
N VAL A 351 1.95 -8.36 10.02
CA VAL A 351 2.74 -7.48 10.89
C VAL A 351 3.87 -8.22 11.59
N LEU A 352 3.58 -9.33 12.27
CA LEU A 352 4.58 -10.07 13.04
C LEU A 352 5.62 -10.73 12.12
N PRO A 353 5.26 -11.37 10.99
CA PRO A 353 6.25 -11.84 10.02
C PRO A 353 7.15 -10.71 9.51
N ALA A 354 6.58 -9.53 9.23
CA ALA A 354 7.36 -8.37 8.80
C ALA A 354 8.33 -7.89 9.89
N ILE A 355 7.88 -7.81 11.15
CA ILE A 355 8.72 -7.43 12.29
C ILE A 355 9.89 -8.43 12.47
N VAL A 356 9.61 -9.73 12.42
CA VAL A 356 10.65 -10.78 12.49
C VAL A 356 11.63 -10.64 11.32
N ALA A 357 11.12 -10.44 10.10
CA ALA A 357 11.96 -10.25 8.92
C ALA A 357 12.89 -9.04 9.06
N VAL A 358 12.39 -7.90 9.56
CA VAL A 358 13.22 -6.72 9.84
C VAL A 358 14.28 -7.02 10.90
N GLY A 359 13.93 -7.76 11.95
CA GLY A 359 14.88 -8.23 12.95
C GLY A 359 16.00 -9.08 12.34
N VAL A 360 15.64 -10.05 11.50
CA VAL A 360 16.59 -10.91 10.78
C VAL A 360 17.46 -10.11 9.80
N LEU A 361 16.91 -9.12 9.10
CA LEU A 361 17.67 -8.25 8.20
C LEU A 361 18.75 -7.47 8.97
N LEU A 362 18.44 -6.96 10.17
CA LEU A 362 19.42 -6.32 11.05
C LEU A 362 20.50 -7.30 11.53
N LEU A 363 20.10 -8.49 11.98
CA LEU A 363 21.04 -9.52 12.46
C LEU A 363 21.98 -10.01 11.35
N ARG A 364 21.50 -10.05 10.11
CA ARG A 364 22.28 -10.41 8.91
C ARG A 364 23.06 -9.23 8.30
N GLY A 365 23.04 -8.05 8.92
CA GLY A 365 23.76 -6.87 8.43
C GLY A 365 23.30 -6.40 7.05
N ARG A 366 22.03 -6.61 6.68
CA ARG A 366 21.50 -6.22 5.37
C ARG A 366 21.21 -4.71 5.34
N PRO A 367 21.49 -4.01 4.22
CA PRO A 367 21.36 -2.55 4.15
C PRO A 367 19.92 -2.04 4.31
N ALA A 368 18.92 -2.86 3.97
CA ALA A 368 17.52 -2.53 4.21
C ALA A 368 17.11 -2.60 5.70
N GLY A 369 17.90 -3.29 6.56
CA GLY A 369 17.57 -3.49 7.97
C GLY A 369 17.42 -2.19 8.75
N PRO A 370 18.44 -1.32 8.81
CA PRO A 370 18.38 -0.04 9.53
C PRO A 370 17.16 0.85 9.23
N PRO A 371 16.84 1.19 7.97
CA PRO A 371 15.68 2.04 7.70
C PRO A 371 14.35 1.35 8.04
N LEU A 372 14.21 0.05 7.77
CA LEU A 372 12.99 -0.70 8.11
C LEU A 372 12.81 -0.84 9.62
N ALA A 373 13.90 -0.92 10.39
CA ALA A 373 13.86 -0.95 11.84
C ALA A 373 13.26 0.34 12.41
N VAL A 374 13.61 1.51 11.86
CA VAL A 374 12.99 2.79 12.25
C VAL A 374 11.48 2.77 11.98
N VAL A 375 11.08 2.34 10.80
CA VAL A 375 9.66 2.24 10.42
C VAL A 375 8.90 1.32 11.37
N ALA A 376 9.44 0.12 11.63
CA ALA A 376 8.84 -0.85 12.54
C ALA A 376 8.75 -0.33 13.98
N LEU A 377 9.83 0.25 14.51
CA LEU A 377 9.87 0.78 15.88
C LEU A 377 8.90 1.95 16.05
N ILE A 378 8.78 2.85 15.07
CA ILE A 378 7.81 3.95 15.14
C ILE A 378 6.39 3.41 15.14
N LYS A 379 6.06 2.43 14.28
CA LYS A 379 4.77 1.73 14.32
C LYS A 379 4.50 1.15 15.72
N ILE A 380 5.47 0.44 16.29
CA ILE A 380 5.38 -0.17 17.63
C ILE A 380 5.11 0.90 18.68
N VAL A 381 5.88 1.99 18.70
CA VAL A 381 5.69 3.10 19.65
C VAL A 381 4.31 3.71 19.51
N THR A 382 3.85 4.03 18.29
CA THR A 382 2.51 4.61 18.10
C THR A 382 1.40 3.66 18.49
N LEU A 383 1.54 2.37 18.19
CA LEU A 383 0.56 1.34 18.53
C LEU A 383 0.42 1.19 20.05
N PHE A 384 1.54 1.01 20.75
CA PHE A 384 1.51 0.87 22.20
C PHE A 384 1.14 2.19 22.90
N THR A 385 1.44 3.35 22.29
CA THR A 385 0.93 4.64 22.81
C THR A 385 -0.60 4.70 22.73
N ALA A 386 -1.21 4.26 21.63
CA ALA A 386 -2.66 4.16 21.50
C ALA A 386 -3.24 3.18 22.53
N LEU A 387 -2.60 2.02 22.72
CA LEU A 387 -3.00 1.03 23.73
C LEU A 387 -2.98 1.62 25.16
N TRP A 388 -1.92 2.37 25.49
CA TRP A 388 -1.72 2.94 26.82
C TRP A 388 -2.47 4.26 27.07
N ALA A 389 -3.05 4.88 26.04
CA ALA A 389 -3.77 6.15 26.19
C ALA A 389 -5.03 6.01 27.07
N GLY A 390 -5.75 4.89 26.98
CA GLY A 390 -6.90 4.59 27.84
C GLY A 390 -6.53 4.48 29.32
N PRO A 391 -5.62 3.56 29.70
CA PRO A 391 -5.12 3.44 31.07
C PRO A 391 -4.50 4.74 31.61
N ALA A 392 -3.76 5.49 30.78
CA ALA A 392 -3.18 6.77 31.19
C ALA A 392 -4.25 7.83 31.50
N LEU A 393 -5.33 7.88 30.73
CA LEU A 393 -6.45 8.77 31.00
C LEU A 393 -7.18 8.37 32.29
N ALA A 394 -7.45 7.08 32.48
CA ALA A 394 -8.08 6.56 33.69
C ALA A 394 -7.28 6.92 34.96
N LEU A 395 -5.94 6.79 34.90
CA LEU A 395 -5.04 7.26 35.97
C LEU A 395 -5.16 8.77 36.21
N ALA A 396 -5.22 9.57 35.14
CA ALA A 396 -5.31 11.03 35.24
C ALA A 396 -6.66 11.53 35.79
N THR A 397 -7.74 10.76 35.58
CA THR A 397 -9.10 11.07 36.05
C THR A 397 -9.48 10.33 37.33
N SER A 398 -8.51 9.71 38.04
CA SER A 398 -8.72 8.94 39.26
C SER A 398 -9.80 7.85 39.12
N THR A 399 -9.91 7.27 37.93
CA THR A 399 -10.84 6.19 37.60
C THR A 399 -10.14 4.84 37.78
N GLU A 400 -10.88 3.77 38.08
CA GLU A 400 -10.29 2.44 38.27
C GLU A 400 -9.55 1.96 37.00
N VAL A 401 -8.30 1.54 37.18
CA VAL A 401 -7.43 1.08 36.10
C VAL A 401 -7.36 -0.44 36.15
N HIS A 402 -8.02 -1.08 35.18
CA HIS A 402 -7.92 -2.52 34.99
C HIS A 402 -6.75 -2.81 34.04
N LEU A 403 -5.63 -3.30 34.60
CA LEU A 403 -4.46 -3.72 33.82
C LEU A 403 -4.56 -5.21 33.50
N GLY A 404 -4.49 -5.54 32.20
CA GLY A 404 -4.39 -6.93 31.76
C GLY A 404 -3.02 -7.56 32.07
N PRO A 405 -2.90 -8.90 31.97
CA PRO A 405 -1.64 -9.61 32.14
C PRO A 405 -0.52 -9.15 31.19
N ASP A 406 -0.89 -8.53 30.07
CA ASP A 406 -0.02 -7.99 29.03
C ASP A 406 0.42 -6.54 29.27
N ALA A 407 -0.05 -5.90 30.35
CA ALA A 407 0.31 -4.51 30.67
C ALA A 407 1.82 -4.34 30.88
N VAL A 408 2.44 -5.08 31.80
CA VAL A 408 3.88 -4.98 32.06
C VAL A 408 4.73 -5.19 30.79
N PRO A 409 4.57 -6.29 30.02
CA PRO A 409 5.37 -6.48 28.81
C PRO A 409 5.11 -5.43 27.73
N SER A 410 3.87 -4.95 27.57
CA SER A 410 3.55 -3.90 26.59
C SER A 410 4.17 -2.54 26.96
N LEU A 411 4.20 -2.17 28.25
CA LEU A 411 4.85 -0.95 28.71
C LEU A 411 6.37 -1.00 28.52
N LEU A 412 6.99 -2.14 28.85
CA LEU A 412 8.43 -2.33 28.63
C LEU A 412 8.79 -2.21 27.14
N LEU A 413 7.97 -2.79 26.26
CA LEU A 413 8.14 -2.66 24.82
C LEU A 413 8.01 -1.21 24.34
N LEU A 414 7.04 -0.46 24.88
CA LEU A 414 6.87 0.96 24.56
C LEU A 414 8.10 1.78 24.96
N VAL A 415 8.59 1.62 26.19
CA VAL A 415 9.76 2.34 26.70
C VAL A 415 11.02 1.99 25.91
N ALA A 416 11.30 0.69 25.73
CA ALA A 416 12.46 0.22 24.99
C ALA A 416 12.43 0.69 23.53
N SER A 417 11.27 0.59 22.86
CA SER A 417 11.11 1.01 21.48
C SER A 417 11.27 2.53 21.32
N THR A 418 10.73 3.32 22.26
CA THR A 418 10.88 4.79 22.25
C THR A 418 12.34 5.19 22.35
N TRP A 419 13.09 4.57 23.27
CA TRP A 419 14.53 4.79 23.39
C TRP A 419 15.29 4.41 22.10
N LEU A 420 14.97 3.25 21.51
CA LEU A 420 15.58 2.79 20.27
C LEU A 420 15.27 3.71 19.08
N VAL A 421 14.04 4.20 18.92
CA VAL A 421 13.68 5.18 17.89
C VAL A 421 14.59 6.40 17.98
N GLY A 422 14.77 6.95 19.19
CA GLY A 422 15.65 8.09 19.41
C GLY A 422 17.12 7.82 19.05
N ARG A 423 17.61 6.59 19.24
CA ARG A 423 18.98 6.19 18.86
C ARG A 423 19.13 6.02 17.35
N TRP A 424 18.16 5.39 16.69
CA TRP A 424 18.20 5.15 15.25
C TRP A 424 17.95 6.41 14.43
N LEU A 425 17.03 7.29 14.83
CA LEU A 425 16.81 8.54 14.08
C LEU A 425 18.08 9.41 14.05
N ARG A 426 18.89 9.36 15.12
CA ARG A 426 20.18 10.06 15.21
C ARG A 426 21.31 9.39 14.43
N SER A 427 21.16 8.14 13.99
CA SER A 427 22.20 7.43 13.24
C SER A 427 22.13 7.67 11.72
N PHE A 428 21.08 8.34 11.23
CA PHE A 428 21.01 8.75 9.83
C PHE A 428 21.61 10.16 9.65
N PRO A 429 22.30 10.42 8.53
CA PRO A 429 22.88 11.72 8.27
C PRO A 429 21.79 12.80 8.24
N ALA A 430 22.07 13.92 8.92
CA ALA A 430 21.25 15.11 8.78
C ALA A 430 21.33 15.61 7.34
N SER A 431 20.20 16.05 6.78
CA SER A 431 20.19 16.73 5.48
C SER A 431 21.00 18.01 5.62
N THR A 432 22.27 17.98 5.20
CA THR A 432 23.16 19.15 5.21
C THR A 432 22.51 20.24 4.39
N ARG A 433 22.35 21.41 5.02
CA ARG A 433 21.93 22.64 4.37
C ARG A 433 22.94 22.87 3.24
N GLN A 434 22.51 22.68 1.99
CA GLN A 434 23.30 22.85 0.79
C GLN A 434 24.14 24.13 0.97
N GLN A 435 25.47 23.98 1.08
CA GLN A 435 26.38 25.12 1.16
C GLN A 435 26.01 26.04 0.00
N ARG A 436 25.47 27.22 0.32
CA ARG A 436 25.46 28.33 -0.63
C ARG A 436 26.93 28.57 -0.93
N SER A 437 27.37 28.21 -2.13
CA SER A 437 28.61 28.70 -2.69
C SER A 437 28.62 30.22 -2.51
N PRO A 438 29.61 30.83 -1.85
CA PRO A 438 29.79 32.26 -2.00
C PRO A 438 30.17 32.49 -3.46
N SER A 439 29.29 33.16 -4.19
CA SER A 439 29.59 33.77 -5.48
C SER A 439 30.51 34.96 -5.29
#